data_AF-A0A2E6RBE6-F1
#
_entry.id   AF-A0A2E6RBE6-F1
#
_cell.length_a   1.000
_cell.length_b   1.000
_cell.length_c   1.000
_cell.angle_alpha   90.00
_cell.angle_beta   90.00
_cell.angle_gamma   90.00
#
_symmetry.space_group_name_H-M   'P 1'
#
loop_
_entity.id
_entity.type
_entity.pdbx_description
1 polymer ?
#
loop_
_entity_poly.entity_id
_entity_poly.type
_entity_poly.pdbx_seq_one_letter_code
_entity_poly.pdbx_strand_id
1 'polypeptide(L)'
;MTRSFASRLPEIHPGEVLLEEFLKPLGLSQNALARAIKVPPRRINEIVLGKRRITADTATRLARALGTSERFWLGLQDDHDLEQAHRKLGTELEDIRNIAA
;
A
#
# COMPACT_ATOMS: atom_id res chain seq x y z
N MET A 1 -6.45 -15.85 30.50
CA MET A 1 -7.13 -16.68 29.49
C MET A 1 -6.86 -16.07 28.12
N THR A 2 -5.95 -16.72 27.39
CA THR A 2 -5.69 -16.70 25.94
C THR A 2 -6.32 -15.57 25.10
N ARG A 3 -5.48 -14.60 24.69
CA ARG A 3 -5.72 -13.78 23.49
C ARG A 3 -5.71 -14.71 22.27
N SER A 4 -6.88 -15.09 21.80
CA SER A 4 -7.10 -15.57 20.44
C SER A 4 -7.99 -14.54 19.78
N PHE A 5 -7.45 -13.75 18.84
CA PHE A 5 -8.21 -13.06 17.79
C PHE A 5 -7.20 -12.37 16.87
N ALA A 6 -6.83 -13.05 15.80
CA ALA A 6 -6.59 -12.44 14.49
C ALA A 6 -6.23 -13.60 13.56
N SER A 7 -7.24 -14.15 12.88
CA SER A 7 -7.05 -14.60 11.51
C SER A 7 -6.23 -13.51 10.81
N ARG A 8 -4.95 -13.78 10.52
CA ARG A 8 -4.06 -12.85 9.83
C ARG A 8 -4.77 -12.42 8.56
N LEU A 9 -5.30 -11.19 8.54
CA LEU A 9 -5.93 -10.65 7.36
C LEU A 9 -4.90 -10.73 6.23
N PRO A 10 -5.34 -11.12 5.00
CA PRO A 10 -4.42 -11.16 3.87
C PRO A 10 -3.74 -9.81 3.73
N GLU A 11 -2.46 -9.86 3.41
CA GLU A 11 -1.63 -8.67 3.23
C GLU A 11 -2.13 -7.88 2.02
N ILE A 12 -2.79 -6.76 2.25
CA ILE A 12 -3.33 -5.93 1.18
C ILE A 12 -2.23 -4.96 0.73
N HIS A 13 -1.65 -5.20 -0.44
CA HIS A 13 -0.77 -4.21 -1.06
C HIS A 13 -1.61 -3.01 -1.53
N PRO A 14 -1.13 -1.75 -1.43
CA PRO A 14 -1.89 -0.56 -1.85
C PRO A 14 -2.34 -0.61 -3.32
N GLY A 15 -1.61 -1.34 -4.16
CA GLY A 15 -1.97 -1.59 -5.55
C GLY A 15 -3.22 -2.46 -5.75
N GLU A 16 -3.53 -3.34 -4.80
CA GLU A 16 -4.78 -4.11 -4.80
C GLU A 16 -5.95 -3.15 -4.50
N VAL A 17 -5.81 -2.29 -3.48
CA VAL A 17 -6.80 -1.22 -3.20
C VAL A 17 -7.00 -0.32 -4.42
N LEU A 18 -5.91 0.11 -5.07
CA LEU A 18 -6.00 0.91 -6.29
C LEU A 18 -6.81 0.19 -7.39
N LEU A 19 -6.61 -1.12 -7.56
CA LEU A 19 -7.30 -1.89 -8.57
C LEU A 19 -8.78 -2.11 -8.24
N GLU A 20 -9.06 -2.62 -7.04
CA GLU A 20 -10.38 -3.12 -6.64
C GLU A 20 -11.32 -1.99 -6.25
N GLU A 21 -10.83 -0.94 -5.57
CA GLU A 21 -11.67 0.13 -5.01
C GLU A 21 -11.76 1.35 -5.93
N PHE A 22 -10.85 1.51 -6.90
CA PHE A 22 -10.83 2.67 -7.79
C PHE A 22 -10.89 2.29 -9.26
N LEU A 23 -9.95 1.49 -9.78
CA LEU A 23 -9.89 1.24 -11.23
C LEU A 23 -11.10 0.44 -11.74
N LYS A 24 -11.46 -0.67 -11.08
CA LYS A 24 -12.61 -1.49 -11.49
C LYS A 24 -13.94 -0.73 -11.36
N PRO A 25 -14.27 -0.08 -10.22
CA PRO A 25 -15.54 0.62 -10.07
C PRO A 25 -15.70 1.80 -11.03
N LEU A 26 -14.60 2.46 -11.39
CA LEU A 26 -14.60 3.58 -12.34
C LEU A 26 -14.52 3.12 -13.81
N GLY A 27 -14.39 1.82 -14.09
CA GLY A 27 -14.14 1.32 -15.45
C GLY A 27 -12.84 1.86 -16.07
N LEU A 28 -11.86 2.22 -15.25
CA LEU A 28 -10.65 2.91 -15.67
C LEU A 28 -9.52 1.91 -15.89
N SER A 29 -8.92 1.91 -17.08
CA SER A 29 -7.70 1.10 -17.31
C SER A 29 -6.48 1.70 -16.60
N GLN A 30 -5.50 0.84 -16.23
CA GLN A 30 -4.21 1.28 -15.70
C GLN A 30 -3.50 2.29 -16.62
N ASN A 31 -3.60 2.09 -17.95
CA ASN A 31 -3.06 2.99 -18.95
C ASN A 31 -3.74 4.36 -18.93
N ALA A 32 -5.07 4.39 -18.74
CA ALA A 32 -5.83 5.64 -18.64
C ALA A 32 -5.45 6.41 -17.37
N LEU A 33 -5.34 5.73 -16.22
CA LEU A 33 -4.86 6.36 -14.99
C LEU A 33 -3.43 6.90 -15.15
N ALA A 34 -2.52 6.11 -15.72
CA ALA A 34 -1.14 6.52 -15.92
C ALA A 34 -1.01 7.81 -16.77
N ARG A 35 -1.79 7.92 -17.85
CA ARG A 35 -1.88 9.15 -18.65
C ARG A 35 -2.45 10.31 -17.85
N ALA A 36 -3.54 10.10 -17.10
CA ALA A 36 -4.17 11.13 -16.29
C ALA A 36 -3.20 11.73 -15.26
N ILE A 37 -2.37 10.89 -14.64
CA ILE A 37 -1.42 11.31 -13.61
C ILE A 37 -0.01 11.62 -14.13
N LYS A 38 0.17 11.59 -15.46
CA LYS A 38 1.43 11.92 -16.17
C LYS A 38 2.61 11.05 -15.74
N VAL A 39 2.43 9.74 -15.70
CA VAL A 39 3.50 8.76 -15.41
C VAL A 39 3.54 7.64 -16.47
N PRO A 40 4.66 6.93 -16.63
CA PRO A 40 4.71 5.76 -17.50
C PRO A 40 3.71 4.68 -17.06
N PRO A 41 2.96 4.04 -17.98
CA PRO A 41 1.99 3.00 -17.63
C PRO A 41 2.56 1.83 -16.84
N ARG A 42 3.82 1.46 -17.11
CA ARG A 42 4.56 0.44 -16.35
C ARG A 42 4.55 0.72 -14.84
N ARG A 43 4.60 1.99 -14.43
CA ARG A 43 4.57 2.36 -13.00
C ARG A 43 3.27 1.90 -12.33
N ILE A 44 2.12 2.19 -12.94
CA ILE A 44 0.81 1.79 -12.40
C ILE A 44 0.66 0.27 -12.44
N ASN A 45 1.12 -0.36 -13.53
CA ASN A 45 1.10 -1.81 -13.63
C ASN A 45 1.91 -2.50 -12.53
N GLU A 46 3.13 -2.06 -12.26
CA GLU A 46 3.95 -2.62 -11.19
C GLU A 46 3.34 -2.37 -9.81
N ILE A 47 2.69 -1.22 -9.58
CA ILE A 47 1.97 -0.94 -8.33
C ILE A 47 0.83 -1.94 -8.15
N VAL A 48 -0.04 -2.09 -9.16
CA VAL A 48 -1.17 -3.03 -9.10
C VAL A 48 -0.71 -4.48 -8.93
N LEU A 49 0.43 -4.85 -9.51
CA LEU A 49 1.03 -6.18 -9.34
C LEU A 49 1.77 -6.39 -8.00
N GLY A 50 1.79 -5.39 -7.11
CA GLY A 50 2.53 -5.48 -5.85
C GLY A 50 4.04 -5.44 -5.98
N LYS A 51 4.57 -5.09 -7.16
CA LYS A 51 6.02 -5.07 -7.47
C LYS A 51 6.68 -3.73 -7.21
N ARG A 52 5.87 -2.67 -7.03
CA ARG A 52 6.33 -1.31 -6.79
C ARG A 52 5.51 -0.68 -5.68
N ARG A 53 6.21 -0.13 -4.69
CA ARG A 53 5.62 0.70 -3.63
C ARG A 53 5.05 2.02 -4.16
N ILE A 54 4.05 2.54 -3.45
CA ILE A 54 3.61 3.92 -3.60
C ILE A 54 4.60 4.84 -2.87
N THR A 55 5.19 5.77 -3.62
CA THR A 55 6.05 6.85 -3.09
C THR A 55 5.24 8.13 -2.86
N ALA A 56 5.81 9.13 -2.16
CA ALA A 56 5.18 10.45 -2.02
C ALA A 56 4.79 11.09 -3.37
N ASP A 57 5.67 11.05 -4.39
CA ASP A 57 5.34 11.52 -5.76
C ASP A 57 4.12 10.80 -6.35
N THR A 58 3.99 9.49 -6.11
CA THR A 58 2.86 8.72 -6.61
C THR A 58 1.59 9.01 -5.80
N ALA A 59 1.70 9.11 -4.48
CA ALA A 59 0.59 9.45 -3.58
C ALA A 59 -0.02 10.82 -3.91
N THR A 60 0.80 11.87 -4.09
CA THR A 60 0.34 13.21 -4.50
C THR A 60 -0.40 13.17 -5.83
N ARG A 61 0.10 12.39 -6.79
CA ARG A 61 -0.53 12.21 -8.11
C ARG A 61 -1.87 11.48 -8.04
N LEU A 62 -1.94 10.37 -7.30
CA LEU A 62 -3.16 9.59 -7.11
C LEU A 62 -4.21 10.39 -6.33
N ALA A 63 -3.80 11.05 -5.25
CA ALA A 63 -4.67 11.91 -4.43
C ALA A 63 -5.37 12.97 -5.30
N ARG A 64 -4.59 13.69 -6.12
CA ARG A 64 -5.14 14.69 -7.04
C ARG A 64 -6.12 14.09 -8.05
N ALA A 65 -5.82 12.93 -8.62
CA ALA A 65 -6.61 12.34 -9.71
C ALA A 65 -7.87 11.60 -9.25
N LEU A 66 -7.85 11.06 -8.03
CA LEU A 66 -8.90 10.19 -7.50
C LEU A 66 -9.70 10.85 -6.36
N GLY A 67 -9.43 12.11 -6.03
CA GLY A 67 -10.16 12.85 -4.99
C GLY A 67 -9.92 12.30 -3.57
N THR A 68 -8.73 11.75 -3.33
CA THR A 68 -8.31 11.18 -2.04
C THR A 68 -7.21 12.02 -1.40
N SER A 69 -6.74 11.64 -0.21
CA SER A 69 -5.60 12.31 0.43
C SER A 69 -4.28 11.58 0.15
N GLU A 70 -3.17 12.31 0.21
CA GLU A 70 -1.82 11.73 0.11
C GLU A 70 -1.57 10.72 1.24
N ARG A 71 -2.04 11.06 2.45
CA ARG A 71 -1.92 10.23 3.65
C ARG A 71 -2.70 8.94 3.54
N PHE A 72 -3.81 8.91 2.80
CA PHE A 72 -4.54 7.67 2.53
C PHE A 72 -3.62 6.66 1.81
N TRP A 73 -2.97 7.08 0.72
CA TRP A 73 -2.10 6.19 -0.05
C TRP A 73 -0.81 5.82 0.69
N LEU A 74 -0.20 6.77 1.40
CA LEU A 74 1.00 6.50 2.20
C LEU A 74 0.69 5.62 3.40
N GLY A 75 -0.45 5.80 4.06
CA GLY A 75 -0.87 4.94 5.17
C GLY A 75 -1.04 3.49 4.75
N LEU A 76 -1.68 3.23 3.59
CA LEU A 76 -1.75 1.87 3.03
C LEU A 76 -0.36 1.28 2.79
N GLN A 77 0.58 2.08 2.29
CA GLN A 77 1.94 1.61 2.04
C GLN A 77 2.69 1.35 3.35
N ASP A 78 2.54 2.22 4.35
CA ASP A 78 3.16 2.08 5.65
C ASP A 78 2.64 0.82 6.36
N ASP A 79 1.32 0.59 6.36
CA ASP A 79 0.72 -0.61 6.94
C ASP A 79 1.25 -1.89 6.28
N HIS A 80 1.35 -1.90 4.94
CA HIS A 80 1.93 -3.01 4.19
C HIS A 80 3.42 -3.21 4.51
N ASP A 81 4.21 -2.14 4.48
CA ASP A 81 5.67 -2.18 4.73
C ASP A 81 5.96 -2.65 6.18
N LEU A 82 5.15 -2.22 7.16
CA LEU A 82 5.25 -2.64 8.56
C LEU A 82 4.89 -4.12 8.75
N GLU A 83 3.82 -4.61 8.12
CA GLU A 83 3.46 -6.03 8.18
C GLU A 83 4.56 -6.90 7.55
N GLN A 84 5.15 -6.47 6.42
CA GLN A 84 6.30 -7.15 5.83
C GLN A 84 7.53 -7.15 6.75
N ALA A 85 7.81 -6.02 7.39
CA ALA A 85 8.90 -5.92 8.34
C ALA A 85 8.68 -6.84 9.55
N HIS A 86 7.48 -6.87 10.13
CA HIS A 86 7.14 -7.77 11.24
C HIS A 86 7.34 -9.24 10.87
N ARG A 87 6.91 -9.66 9.67
CA ARG A 87 7.10 -11.05 9.22
C ARG A 87 8.57 -11.40 8.99
N LYS A 88 9.35 -10.46 8.46
CA LYS A 88 10.76 -10.66 8.17
C LYS A 88 11.60 -10.72 9.44
N LEU A 89 11.35 -9.81 10.38
CA LEU A 89 12.12 -9.71 11.62
C LEU A 89 11.68 -10.76 12.64
N GLY A 90 10.38 -11.11 12.69
CA GLY A 90 9.86 -12.19 13.50
C GLY A 90 10.32 -12.12 14.96
N THR A 91 10.97 -13.19 15.44
CA THR A 91 11.47 -13.30 16.82
C THR A 91 12.61 -12.34 17.14
N GLU A 92 13.33 -11.81 16.15
CA GLU A 92 14.41 -10.84 16.39
C GLU A 92 13.88 -9.58 17.10
N LEU A 93 12.63 -9.19 16.84
CA LEU A 93 11.98 -8.07 17.53
C LEU A 93 11.77 -8.33 19.03
N GLU A 94 11.61 -9.59 19.44
CA GLU A 94 11.38 -9.97 20.84
C GLU A 94 12.65 -9.76 21.70
N ASP A 95 13.83 -9.82 21.07
CA ASP A 95 15.12 -9.62 21.74
C ASP A 95 15.48 -8.12 21.91
N ILE A 96 14.77 -7.22 21.23
CA ILE A 96 15.01 -5.77 21.31
C ILE A 96 14.39 -5.21 22.59
N ARG A 97 15.26 -4.75 23.50
CA ARG A 97 14.82 -4.12 24.76
C ARG A 97 14.45 -2.66 24.55
N ASN A 98 13.40 -2.21 25.23
CA ASN A 98 13.07 -0.78 25.31
C ASN A 98 14.15 -0.04 26.11
N ILE A 99 14.76 0.96 25.47
CA ILE A 99 15.85 1.78 26.04
C ILE A 99 15.40 3.16 26.52
N ALA A 100 14.17 3.57 26.20
CA ALA A 100 13.65 4.90 26.53
C ALA A 100 12.75 4.91 27.78
N ALA A 101 12.78 3.82 28.57
CA ALA A 101 12.02 3.64 29.80
C ALA A 101 12.75 4.20 31.02
#